data_AF-A0A354FDF0-F1
#
_entry.id   AF-A0A354FDF0-F1
#
_cell.length_a   1.000
_cell.length_b   1.000
_cell.length_c   1.000
_cell.angle_alpha   90.00
_cell.angle_beta   90.00
_cell.angle_gamma   90.00
#
_symmetry.space_group_name_H-M   'P 1'
#
loop_
_entity.id
_entity.type
_entity.pdbx_description
1 polymer ?
#
loop_
_entity_poly.entity_id
_entity_poly.type
_entity_poly.pdbx_seq_one_letter_code
_entity_poly.pdbx_strand_id
1 'polypeptide(L)' 'YVKAGKKVPPETAVSIVSIDDPGRLADIIAAHINLRVGDKQAILEAFDPIERLRELGEILS' A
#
# COMPACT_ATOMS: atom_id res chain seq x y z
N TYR A 1 -10.11 -7.48 11.06
CA TYR A 1 -10.40 -8.72 10.30
C TYR A 1 -10.36 -8.35 8.82
N VAL A 2 -9.21 -8.54 8.18
CA VAL A 2 -8.92 -8.00 6.85
C VAL A 2 -9.69 -8.82 5.80
N LYS A 3 -10.83 -8.29 5.34
CA LYS A 3 -11.53 -8.76 4.14
C LYS A 3 -11.06 -7.95 2.92
N ALA A 4 -9.76 -7.99 2.61
CA ALA A 4 -9.25 -7.42 1.38
C ALA A 4 -9.34 -8.47 0.26
N GLY A 5 -10.32 -8.28 -0.63
CA GLY A 5 -10.73 -9.22 -1.67
C GLY A 5 -9.81 -9.37 -2.89
N LYS A 6 -8.49 -9.25 -2.77
CA LYS A 6 -7.56 -9.70 -3.81
C LYS A 6 -6.32 -10.30 -3.16
N LYS A 7 -6.18 -11.62 -3.31
CA LYS A 7 -5.05 -12.40 -2.80
C LYS A 7 -3.76 -11.84 -3.39
N VAL A 8 -3.03 -11.03 -2.61
CA VAL A 8 -1.61 -10.79 -2.85
C VAL A 8 -0.94 -12.16 -2.78
N PRO A 9 -0.18 -12.57 -3.81
CA PRO A 9 0.54 -13.83 -3.79
C PRO A 9 1.44 -13.90 -2.54
N PRO A 10 1.49 -15.03 -1.83
CA PRO A 10 2.26 -15.14 -0.59
C PRO A 10 3.75 -14.83 -0.79
N GLU A 11 4.31 -15.13 -1.96
CA GLU A 11 5.67 -14.74 -2.36
C GLU A 11 5.90 -13.22 -2.40
N THR A 12 4.89 -12.46 -2.86
CA THR A 12 4.90 -11.00 -2.86
C THR A 12 4.73 -10.47 -1.45
N ALA A 13 3.87 -11.08 -0.63
CA ALA A 13 3.69 -10.70 0.78
C ALA A 13 4.98 -10.86 1.61
N VAL A 14 5.74 -11.95 1.42
CA VAL A 14 7.04 -12.15 2.10
C VAL A 14 8.07 -11.11 1.67
N SER A 15 8.08 -10.75 0.38
CA SER A 15 8.96 -9.70 -0.16
C SER A 15 8.60 -8.32 0.40
N ILE A 16 7.31 -8.05 0.57
CA ILE A 16 6.75 -6.82 1.16
C ILE A 16 7.14 -6.68 2.64
N VAL A 17 7.06 -7.75 3.43
CA VAL A 17 7.44 -7.74 4.86
C VAL A 17 8.94 -7.49 5.07
N SER A 18 9.76 -7.80 4.07
CA SER A 18 11.22 -7.59 4.13
C SER A 18 11.66 -6.16 3.75
N ILE A 19 10.72 -5.25 3.45
CA ILE A 19 11.04 -3.87 3.05
C ILE A 19 11.03 -2.97 4.29
N ASP A 20 12.22 -2.46 4.64
CA ASP A 20 12.40 -1.47 5.71
C ASP A 20 12.03 -0.03 5.27
N ASP A 21 11.95 0.24 3.97
CA ASP A 21 11.61 1.57 3.45
C ASP A 21 10.08 1.73 3.31
N PRO A 22 9.42 2.55 4.15
CA PRO A 22 7.96 2.68 4.17
C PRO A 22 7.40 3.26 2.86
N GLY A 23 8.15 4.11 2.16
CA GLY A 23 7.75 4.68 0.87
C GLY A 23 7.69 3.61 -0.21
N ARG A 24 8.76 2.82 -0.33
CA ARG A 24 8.85 1.69 -1.28
C ARG A 24 7.82 0.62 -0.98
N LEU A 25 7.56 0.36 0.30
CA LEU A 25 6.51 -0.55 0.73
C LEU A 25 5.13 -0.06 0.22
N ALA A 26 4.83 1.22 0.42
CA ALA A 26 3.60 1.82 -0.04
C ALA A 26 3.45 1.77 -1.57
N ASP A 27 4.51 2.11 -2.31
CA ASP A 27 4.51 2.10 -3.78
C ASP A 27 4.29 0.68 -4.35
N ILE A 28 4.92 -0.34 -3.76
CA ILE A 28 4.75 -1.74 -4.21
C ILE A 28 3.33 -2.22 -3.94
N ILE A 29 2.79 -1.95 -2.75
CA ILE A 29 1.41 -2.35 -2.43
C ILE A 29 0.45 -1.63 -3.39
N ALA A 30 0.59 -0.32 -3.58
CA ALA A 30 -0.24 0.49 -4.47
C ALA A 30 -0.21 -0.01 -5.93
N ALA A 31 0.92 -0.56 -6.40
CA ALA A 31 1.04 -1.15 -7.74
C ALA A 31 0.28 -2.47 -7.93
N HIS A 32 -0.01 -3.20 -6.84
CA HIS A 32 -0.67 -4.53 -6.89
C HIS A 32 -2.16 -4.49 -6.54
N ILE A 33 -2.68 -3.34 -6.12
CA ILE A 33 -4.09 -3.15 -5.76
C ILE A 33 -4.78 -2.21 -6.74
N ASN A 34 -6.09 -2.37 -6.92
CA ASN A 34 -6.84 -1.52 -7.84
C ASN A 34 -7.51 -0.37 -7.07
N LEU A 35 -6.83 0.79 -7.05
CA LEU A 35 -7.27 2.00 -6.35
C LEU A 35 -8.12 2.92 -7.23
N ARG A 36 -9.05 3.65 -6.61
CA ARG A 36 -9.78 4.73 -7.30
C ARG A 36 -8.84 5.91 -7.53
N VAL A 37 -9.16 6.76 -8.49
CA VAL A 37 -8.33 7.94 -8.83
C VAL A 37 -8.17 8.88 -7.63
N GLY A 38 -9.21 9.06 -6.81
CA GLY A 38 -9.15 9.86 -5.58
C GLY A 38 -8.13 9.30 -4.59
N ASP A 39 -8.17 7.99 -4.35
CA ASP A 39 -7.24 7.31 -3.44
C ASP A 39 -5.78 7.42 -3.93
N LYS A 40 -5.56 7.31 -5.25
CA LYS A 40 -4.24 7.53 -5.85
C LYS A 40 -3.73 8.95 -5.61
N GLN A 41 -4.62 9.94 -5.71
CA GLN A 41 -4.26 11.34 -5.47
C GLN A 41 -3.89 11.57 -4.00
N ALA A 42 -4.65 11.01 -3.06
CA ALA A 42 -4.35 11.11 -1.62
C ALA A 42 -2.97 10.52 -1.27
N ILE A 43 -2.62 9.37 -1.86
CA ILE A 43 -1.29 8.75 -1.69
C ILE A 43 -0.17 9.63 -2.28
N LEU A 44 -0.40 10.24 -3.45
CA LEU A 44 0.58 11.13 -4.10
C LEU A 44 0.79 12.44 -3.34
N GLU A 45 -0.22 12.91 -2.61
CA GLU A 45 -0.18 14.11 -1.78
C GLU A 45 0.50 13.85 -0.42
N ALA A 46 0.62 12.59 0.00
CA ALA A 46 1.43 12.19 1.14
C ALA A 46 2.93 12.18 0.77
N PHE A 47 3.58 13.33 0.97
CA PHE A 47 5.01 13.51 0.69
C PHE A 47 5.90 12.77 1.70
N ASP A 48 5.45 12.63 2.95
CA ASP A 48 6.16 11.85 3.96
C ASP A 48 5.96 10.33 3.72
N PRO A 49 7.03 9.52 3.67
CA PRO A 49 6.92 8.08 3.42
C PRO A 49 6.10 7.32 4.46
N ILE A 50 6.15 7.75 5.74
CA ILE A 50 5.40 7.10 6.82
C ILE A 50 3.91 7.48 6.72
N GLU A 51 3.62 8.74 6.42
CA GLU A 51 2.27 9.22 6.15
C GLU A 51 1.65 8.51 4.95
N ARG A 52 2.41 8.36 3.86
CA ARG A 52 1.96 7.64 2.66
C ARG A 52 1.60 6.18 2.95
N LEU A 53 2.43 5.49 3.73
CA LEU A 53 2.16 4.11 4.13
C LEU A 53 0.92 4.01 5.01
N ARG A 54 0.72 4.98 5.92
CA ARG A 54 -0.46 5.05 6.78
C ARG A 54 -1.73 5.28 5.98
N GLU A 55 -1.72 6.25 5.07
CA GLU A 55 -2.84 6.56 4.18
C GLU A 55 -3.24 5.33 3.35
N LEU A 56 -2.22 4.64 2.80
CA LEU A 56 -2.45 3.39 2.08
C LEU A 56 -3.05 2.30 2.99
N GLY A 57 -2.61 2.21 4.24
CA GLY A 57 -3.18 1.31 5.24
C GLY A 57 -4.66 1.59 5.52
N GLU A 58 -5.03 2.87 5.65
CA GLU A 58 -6.42 3.30 5.85
C GLU A 58 -7.30 2.97 4.63
N ILE A 59 -6.81 3.20 3.41
CA ILE A 59 -7.51 2.87 2.16
C ILE A 59 -7.77 1.36 2.02
N LEU A 60 -6.90 0.53 2.61
CA LEU A 60 -6.97 -0.93 2.55
C LEU A 60 -7.81 -1.58 3.66
N SER A 61 -8.16 -0.82 4.70
CA SER A 61 -8.98 -1.32 5.82
C SER A 61 -10.46 -1.46 5.46
#